data_AF-A0A7C6HI31-F1
#
_entry.id   AF-A0A7C6HI31-F1
#
_cell.length_a   1.000
_cell.length_b   1.000
_cell.length_c   1.000
_cell.angle_alpha   90.00
_cell.angle_beta   90.00
_cell.angle_gamma   90.00
#
_symmetry.space_group_name_H-M   'P 1'
#
loop_
_entity.id
_entity.type
_entity.pdbx_description
1 polymer ?
#
loop_
_entity_poly.entity_id
_entity_poly.type
_entity_poly.pdbx_seq_one_letter_code
_entity_poly.pdbx_strand_id
1 'polypeptide(L)' 'MADKVTFEDLLKELDVITKTLEEKELPLDQALSMYQKGLELSKQCYDMLEEAQKLIVKEMK' A
#
# COMPACT_ATOMS: atom_id res chain seq x y z
N MET A 1 1.38 -22.57 -5.99
CA MET A 1 1.68 -22.02 -4.66
C MET A 1 0.99 -20.66 -4.63
N ALA A 2 0.15 -20.37 -3.64
CA ALA A 2 -0.53 -19.09 -3.59
C ALA A 2 0.49 -18.03 -3.17
N ASP A 3 0.95 -17.22 -4.12
CA ASP A 3 1.84 -16.09 -3.85
C ASP A 3 1.14 -15.14 -2.87
N LYS A 4 1.61 -15.19 -1.62
CA LYS A 4 1.12 -14.32 -0.55
C LYS A 4 1.72 -12.94 -0.83
N VAL A 5 0.87 -11.95 -1.10
CA VAL A 5 1.30 -10.57 -1.29
C VAL A 5 2.11 -10.12 -0.06
N THR A 6 3.33 -9.65 -0.29
CA THR A 6 4.23 -9.19 0.77
C THR A 6 4.08 -7.69 1.01
N PHE A 7 4.57 -7.21 2.16
CA PHE A 7 4.64 -5.77 2.43
C PHE A 7 5.46 -5.03 1.36
N GLU A 8 6.56 -5.62 0.91
CA GLU A 8 7.43 -5.04 -0.11
C GLU A 8 6.72 -4.93 -1.47
N ASP A 9 5.85 -5.88 -1.79
CA ASP A 9 5.04 -5.83 -3.01
C ASP A 9 3.99 -4.71 -2.95
N LEU A 10 3.27 -4.60 -1.83
CA LEU A 10 2.30 -3.52 -1.62
C LEU A 10 2.97 -2.14 -1.66
N LEU A 11 4.15 -2.02 -1.06
CA LEU A 11 4.90 -0.77 -1.04
C LEU A 11 5.39 -0.37 -2.44
N LYS A 12 5.85 -1.35 -3.25
CA LYS A 12 6.18 -1.11 -4.67
C LYS A 12 4.97 -0.68 -5.47
N GLU A 13 3.82 -1.31 -5.24
CA GLU A 13 2.59 -0.96 -5.96
C GLU A 13 2.11 0.45 -5.58
N LEU A 14 2.27 0.84 -4.31
CA LEU A 14 2.00 2.21 -3.85
C LEU A 14 2.96 3.23 -4.49
N ASP A 15 4.26 2.92 -4.59
CA ASP A 15 5.26 3.77 -5.26
C ASP A 15 4.91 4.00 -6.74
N VAL A 16 4.47 2.96 -7.43
CA VAL A 16 3.98 3.06 -8.82
C VAL A 16 2.78 3.99 -8.90
N ILE A 17 1.79 3.84 -8.01
CA ILE A 17 0.60 4.71 -8.00
C ILE A 17 0.99 6.16 -7.73
N THR A 18 1.87 6.45 -6.78
CA THR A 18 2.33 7.82 -6.52
C THR A 18 2.99 8.42 -7.74
N LYS A 19 3.86 7.67 -8.44
CA LYS A 19 4.50 8.14 -9.68
C LYS A 19 3.49 8.41 -10.78
N THR A 20 2.49 7.54 -10.95
CA THR A 20 1.42 7.75 -11.93
C THR A 20 0.59 8.98 -11.59
N LEU A 21 0.28 9.22 -10.31
CA LEU A 21 -0.46 10.42 -9.88
C LEU A 21 0.34 11.72 -10.06
N GLU A 22 1.67 11.66 -10.12
CA GLU A 22 2.54 12.80 -10.41
C GLU A 22 2.63 13.14 -11.91
N GLU A 23 2.13 12.29 -12.79
CA GLU A 23 2.12 12.54 -14.23
C GLU A 23 1.14 13.67 -14.58
N LYS A 24 1.64 14.68 -15.30
CA LYS A 24 0.89 15.91 -15.61
C LYS A 24 -0.28 15.73 -16.57
N GLU A 25 -0.37 14.58 -17.25
CA GLU A 25 -1.36 14.30 -18.30
C GLU A 25 -2.38 13.23 -17.88
N LEU A 26 -2.44 12.87 -16.59
CA LEU A 26 -3.38 11.87 -16.10
C LEU A 26 -4.84 12.38 -16.16
N PRO A 27 -5.76 11.69 -16.86
CA PRO A 27 -7.17 12.05 -16.87
C PRO A 27 -7.78 12.01 -15.46
N LEU A 28 -8.70 12.91 -15.15
CA LEU A 28 -9.33 13.03 -13.82
C LEU A 28 -9.93 11.70 -13.32
N ASP A 29 -10.60 10.96 -14.19
CA ASP A 29 -11.20 9.67 -13.85
C ASP A 29 -10.14 8.63 -13.43
N GLN A 30 -9.02 8.60 -14.15
CA GLN A 30 -7.89 7.73 -13.81
C GLN A 30 -7.18 8.19 -12.54
N ALA A 31 -7.05 9.50 -12.34
CA ALA A 31 -6.50 10.05 -11.09
C ALA A 31 -7.33 9.65 -9.88
N LEU A 32 -8.67 9.69 -9.99
CA LEU A 32 -9.57 9.25 -8.93
C LEU A 32 -9.44 7.75 -8.65
N SER A 33 -9.37 6.92 -9.69
CA SER A 33 -9.20 5.47 -9.54
C SER A 33 -7.85 5.13 -8.90
N MET A 34 -6.75 5.75 -9.36
CA MET A 34 -5.41 5.55 -8.80
C MET A 34 -5.34 6.03 -7.35
N TYR A 35 -5.98 7.15 -7.03
CA TYR A 35 -6.04 7.65 -5.66
C TYR A 35 -6.78 6.69 -4.72
N GLN A 36 -7.94 6.17 -5.14
CA GLN A 36 -8.69 5.17 -4.37
C GLN A 36 -7.86 3.89 -4.15
N LYS A 37 -7.19 3.40 -5.20
CA LYS A 37 -6.30 2.24 -5.08
C LYS A 37 -5.13 2.52 -4.13
N GLY A 38 -4.53 3.71 -4.20
CA GLY A 38 -3.46 4.13 -3.31
C GLY A 38 -3.89 4.18 -1.84
N LEU A 39 -5.11 4.65 -1.55
CA LEU A 39 -5.66 4.62 -0.19
C LEU A 39 -5.84 3.20 0.34
N GLU A 40 -6.34 2.29 -0.49
CA GLU A 40 -6.53 0.90 -0.11
C GLU A 40 -5.20 0.20 0.20
N LEU A 41 -4.19 0.38 -0.66
CA LEU A 41 -2.85 -0.17 -0.46
C LEU A 41 -2.17 0.44 0.78
N SER A 42 -2.28 1.75 0.98
CA SER A 42 -1.75 2.42 2.17
C SER A 42 -2.34 1.84 3.46
N LYS A 43 -3.65 1.57 3.46
CA LYS A 43 -4.32 0.91 4.58
C LYS A 43 -3.78 -0.51 4.80
N GLN A 44 -3.62 -1.31 3.74
CA GLN A 44 -3.06 -2.67 3.87
C GLN A 44 -1.64 -2.65 4.44
N CYS A 45 -0.78 -1.75 3.96
CA CYS A 45 0.57 -1.56 4.51
C CYS A 45 0.52 -1.21 6.01
N TYR A 46 -0.39 -0.31 6.40
CA TYR A 46 -0.57 0.06 7.81
C TYR A 46 -1.01 -1.13 8.66
N ASP A 47 -2.00 -1.90 8.20
CA ASP A 47 -2.52 -3.06 8.93
C ASP A 47 -1.41 -4.12 9.13
N MET A 48 -0.58 -4.38 8.11
CA MET A 48 0.56 -5.30 8.22
C MET A 48 1.61 -4.82 9.25
N LEU A 49 1.90 -3.52 9.28
CA LEU A 49 2.81 -2.94 10.27
C LEU A 49 2.23 -3.01 11.68
N GLU A 50 0.92 -2.77 11.83
CA GLU A 50 0.23 -2.87 13.11
C GLU A 50 0.27 -4.31 13.64
N GLU A 51 0.04 -5.31 12.79
CA GLU A 51 0.18 -6.72 13.15
C GLU A 51 1.61 -7.07 13.58
N ALA A 52 2.61 -6.63 12.81
CA ALA A 52 4.01 -6.85 13.15
C ALA A 52 4.39 -6.19 14.50
N GLN A 53 3.91 -4.96 14.74
CA GLN A 53 4.13 -4.26 15.99
C GLN A 53 3.48 -4.99 17.17
N LYS A 54 2.25 -5.47 17.03
CA LYS A 54 1.55 -6.25 18.07
C LYS A 54 2.33 -7.50 18.46
N LEU A 55 2.92 -8.20 17.49
CA LEU A 55 3.77 -9.37 17.75
C LEU A 55 4.99 -9.00 18.58
N ILE A 56 5.71 -7.94 18.21
CA ILE A 56 6.88 -7.46 18.95
C ILE A 56 6.50 -7.05 20.37
N VAL A 57 5.44 -6.26 20.54
CA VAL A 57 4.99 -5.80 21.86
C VAL A 57 4.55 -6.97 22.75
N LYS A 58 3.99 -8.03 22.17
CA LYS A 58 3.61 -9.25 22.90
C LYS A 58 4.82 -10.03 23.41
N GLU A 59 5.91 -10.07 22.66
CA GLU A 59 7.15 -10.80 23.02
C GLU A 59 8.00 -10.05 24.06
N MET A 60 7.78 -8.75 24.25
CA MET A 60 8.49 -7.91 25.24
C MET A 60 7.80 -7.87 26.62
N LYS A 61 6.75 -8.67 26.84
CA LYS A 61 5.94 -8.72 28.05
C LYS A 61 6.13 -10.04 28.79
#